data_AF-A0A9P8JQY7-F1
#
_entry.id   AF-A0A9P8JQY7-F1
#
_cell.length_a   1.000
_cell.length_b   1.000
_cell.length_c   1.000
_cell.angle_alpha   90.00
_cell.angle_beta   90.00
_cell.angle_gamma   90.00
#
_symmetry.space_group_name_H-M   'P 1'
#
loop_
_entity.id
_entity.type
_entity.pdbx_description
1 polymer ?
#
loop_
_entity_poly.entity_id
_entity_poly.type
_entity_poly.pdbx_seq_one_letter_code
_entity_poly.pdbx_strand_id
1 'polypeptide(L)'
;MRILPPNWEGIHPAYPSRPAPFNESALTKAPFWAGGAGAIAAGLALLTKRSPAQGLKTAAWTTLLFGIPSVGIERYAGHLIARPYLESKGLEVPKSKIIDRPFSIDADNYILAGGLIGIGCAASVRKPWAITGWQRWLGAFSCGAFAGASFNQAYHFNTSATIAETIARQQSQRNMWREDVKRFIENKAIQDAGLTPDAVQQPGMTTMADMLKNVGGAHNAMIKEMHAAAEKAAQAAQEEDVDEQDPQPHFSEMREGERVFFPEPNYKWQPGPEGVQQIESHIQKLKERRSRLAEEASMLFYELASKQNAFYLTDKDDWEREQRRVDAELMGHLHTQTYLEISRLDWCIADSQKTRLQLKALANGQQWLPQKPDNQSKPQHARRLLDDFDHENEVARAEMDMLSQQAADALRDPGLGAIDMTTGRVVEDPHAQIKKDLEELKRVQKESDMIREAITKLRKEMGVEKRDD
;
A
#
# COMPACT_ATOMS: atom_id res chain seq x y z
N MET A 1 15.80 -19.28 -5.21
CA MET A 1 17.18 -19.12 -4.80
C MET A 1 17.47 -17.67 -4.93
N ARG A 2 17.82 -17.05 -3.81
CA ARG A 2 18.13 -15.64 -3.75
C ARG A 2 19.63 -15.47 -3.56
N ILE A 3 20.26 -14.76 -4.47
CA ILE A 3 21.71 -14.52 -4.48
C ILE A 3 21.97 -13.16 -3.86
N LEU A 4 22.89 -13.12 -2.91
CA LEU A 4 23.34 -11.91 -2.23
C LEU A 4 22.17 -11.07 -1.71
N PRO A 5 21.26 -11.62 -0.89
CA PRO A 5 20.23 -10.80 -0.25
C PRO A 5 20.85 -9.70 0.62
N PRO A 6 20.21 -8.53 0.71
CA PRO A 6 20.55 -7.54 1.73
C PRO A 6 20.23 -8.10 3.12
N ASN A 7 21.14 -7.93 4.07
CA ASN A 7 21.01 -8.51 5.42
C ASN A 7 20.12 -7.69 6.36
N TRP A 8 19.64 -6.51 5.93
CA TRP A 8 18.71 -5.65 6.69
C TRP A 8 17.25 -5.80 6.25
N GLU A 9 16.97 -6.52 5.17
CA GLU A 9 15.60 -6.73 4.69
C GLU A 9 14.81 -7.68 5.60
N GLY A 10 13.54 -7.35 5.82
CA GLY A 10 12.60 -8.14 6.61
C GLY A 10 12.71 -7.95 8.13
N ILE A 11 13.64 -7.13 8.61
CA ILE A 11 13.89 -6.94 10.06
C ILE A 11 13.01 -5.84 10.65
N HIS A 12 12.70 -4.81 9.86
CA HIS A 12 11.88 -3.68 10.28
C HIS A 12 10.93 -3.28 9.14
N PRO A 13 9.72 -2.77 9.42
CA PRO A 13 8.78 -2.29 8.39
C PRO A 13 9.34 -1.22 7.45
N ALA A 14 10.40 -0.52 7.86
CA ALA A 14 11.15 0.43 7.02
C ALA A 14 11.95 -0.25 5.88
N TYR A 15 12.29 -1.53 6.06
CA TYR A 15 13.01 -2.38 5.12
C TYR A 15 12.24 -3.70 4.95
N PRO A 16 11.04 -3.69 4.35
CA PRO A 16 10.20 -4.90 4.24
C PRO A 16 10.89 -5.98 3.39
N SER A 17 10.68 -7.24 3.74
CA SER A 17 11.13 -8.38 2.94
C SER A 17 10.25 -8.52 1.71
N ARG A 18 10.87 -8.69 0.54
CA ARG A 18 10.13 -8.73 -0.72
C ARG A 18 9.53 -10.13 -0.97
N PRO A 19 8.27 -10.22 -1.44
CA PRO A 19 7.61 -11.49 -1.65
C PRO A 19 8.24 -12.21 -2.84
N ALA A 20 8.55 -13.50 -2.67
CA ALA A 20 8.88 -14.33 -3.83
C ALA A 20 7.65 -14.36 -4.78
N PRO A 21 7.85 -14.32 -6.11
CA PRO A 21 9.11 -14.42 -6.85
C PRO A 21 9.77 -13.06 -7.16
N PHE A 22 9.21 -11.94 -6.70
CA PHE A 22 9.75 -10.61 -6.98
C PHE A 22 10.88 -10.24 -6.02
N ASN A 23 12.09 -10.10 -6.56
CA ASN A 23 13.20 -9.44 -5.89
C ASN A 23 13.68 -8.30 -6.77
N GLU A 24 13.45 -7.02 -6.40
CA GLU A 24 14.35 -5.98 -6.89
C GLU A 24 15.56 -5.95 -5.94
N SER A 25 16.57 -6.75 -6.26
CA SER A 25 17.89 -6.55 -5.71
C SER A 25 18.67 -5.69 -6.69
N ALA A 26 19.75 -5.08 -6.24
CA ALA A 26 20.67 -4.43 -7.16
C ALA A 26 21.13 -5.40 -8.28
N LEU A 27 21.19 -6.70 -7.96
CA LEU A 27 21.54 -7.80 -8.86
C LEU A 27 20.48 -8.04 -9.94
N THR A 28 19.20 -7.75 -9.67
CA THR A 28 18.14 -7.86 -10.70
C THR A 28 18.02 -6.61 -11.55
N LYS A 29 18.33 -5.42 -11.00
CA LYS A 29 18.37 -4.16 -11.76
C LYS A 29 19.55 -4.07 -12.73
N ALA A 30 20.71 -4.59 -12.35
CA ALA A 30 21.93 -4.50 -13.17
C ALA A 30 21.78 -5.15 -14.57
N PRO A 31 21.26 -6.38 -14.71
CA PRO A 31 20.93 -6.98 -16.01
C PRO A 31 19.84 -6.21 -16.75
N PHE A 32 18.90 -5.60 -16.05
CA PHE A 32 17.82 -4.81 -16.67
C PHE A 32 18.40 -3.62 -17.45
N TRP A 33 19.24 -2.82 -16.81
CA TRP A 33 19.89 -1.67 -17.42
C TRP A 33 20.91 -2.07 -18.49
N ALA A 34 21.75 -3.06 -18.19
CA ALA A 34 22.83 -3.43 -19.11
C ALA A 34 22.33 -4.22 -20.33
N GLY A 35 21.44 -5.19 -20.14
CA GLY A 35 20.82 -5.90 -21.24
C GLY A 35 19.83 -5.04 -22.03
N GLY A 36 19.10 -4.13 -21.36
CA GLY A 36 18.25 -3.13 -22.03
C GLY A 36 19.05 -2.17 -22.93
N ALA A 37 20.18 -1.64 -22.45
CA ALA A 37 21.08 -0.83 -23.26
C ALA A 37 21.64 -1.62 -24.46
N GLY A 38 21.94 -2.91 -24.25
CA GLY A 38 22.31 -3.83 -25.33
C GLY A 38 21.21 -4.03 -26.37
N ALA A 39 19.97 -4.21 -25.94
CA ALA A 39 18.81 -4.38 -26.81
C ALA A 39 18.53 -3.12 -27.65
N ILE A 40 18.61 -1.93 -27.04
CA ILE A 40 18.47 -0.63 -27.73
C ILE A 40 19.59 -0.47 -28.77
N ALA A 41 20.84 -0.75 -28.38
CA ALA A 41 21.98 -0.66 -29.30
C ALA A 41 21.88 -1.66 -30.46
N ALA A 42 21.36 -2.87 -30.22
CA ALA A 42 21.07 -3.84 -31.28
C ALA A 42 19.96 -3.35 -32.21
N GLY A 43 18.87 -2.79 -31.68
CA GLY A 43 17.78 -2.22 -32.47
C GLY A 43 18.23 -1.05 -33.35
N LEU A 44 19.00 -0.12 -32.79
CA LEU A 44 19.59 1.00 -33.54
C LEU A 44 20.58 0.52 -34.60
N ALA A 45 21.38 -0.51 -34.31
CA ALA A 45 22.27 -1.11 -35.30
C ALA A 45 21.47 -1.72 -36.46
N LEU A 46 20.37 -2.44 -36.18
CA LEU A 46 19.49 -2.99 -37.22
C LEU A 46 18.83 -1.90 -38.06
N LEU A 47 18.31 -0.83 -37.44
CA LEU A 47 17.72 0.32 -38.14
C LEU A 47 18.73 1.05 -39.03
N THR A 48 20.00 1.09 -38.61
CA THR A 48 21.10 1.70 -39.38
C THR A 48 21.82 0.72 -40.31
N LYS A 49 21.27 -0.49 -40.52
CA LYS A 49 21.85 -1.58 -41.34
C LYS A 49 23.27 -1.97 -40.93
N ARG A 50 23.64 -1.76 -39.66
CA ARG A 50 24.90 -2.16 -39.04
C ARG A 50 24.76 -3.51 -38.35
N SER A 51 25.90 -4.13 -38.04
CA SER A 51 25.93 -5.43 -37.38
C SER A 51 25.29 -5.37 -35.97
N PRO A 52 24.34 -6.25 -35.64
CA PRO A 52 23.69 -6.30 -34.33
C PRO A 52 24.65 -6.68 -33.20
N ALA A 53 25.88 -7.09 -33.53
CA ALA A 53 26.95 -7.34 -32.56
C ALA A 53 27.18 -6.16 -31.62
N GLN A 54 27.00 -4.94 -32.10
CA GLN A 54 27.19 -3.75 -31.26
C GLN A 54 26.34 -3.81 -29.98
N GLY A 55 25.16 -4.43 -30.03
CA GLY A 55 24.34 -4.67 -28.84
C GLY A 55 25.02 -5.53 -27.77
N LEU A 56 25.69 -6.62 -28.14
CA LEU A 56 26.45 -7.44 -27.19
C LEU A 56 27.65 -6.69 -26.58
N LYS A 57 28.34 -5.87 -27.38
CA LYS A 57 29.45 -5.04 -26.88
C LYS A 57 28.94 -4.00 -25.88
N THR A 58 27.86 -3.31 -26.23
CA THR A 58 27.22 -2.32 -25.35
C THR A 58 26.80 -2.99 -24.05
N ALA A 59 26.08 -4.12 -24.13
CA ALA A 59 25.66 -4.89 -22.95
C ALA A 59 26.84 -5.26 -22.04
N ALA A 60 27.94 -5.79 -22.61
CA ALA A 60 29.12 -6.17 -21.84
C ALA A 60 29.77 -4.97 -21.13
N TRP A 61 29.93 -3.84 -21.83
CA TRP A 61 30.50 -2.62 -21.25
C TRP A 61 29.59 -2.00 -20.20
N THR A 62 28.28 -1.96 -20.42
CA THR A 62 27.32 -1.46 -19.44
C THR A 62 27.24 -2.36 -18.21
N THR A 63 27.35 -3.68 -18.36
CA THR A 63 27.42 -4.59 -17.21
C THR A 63 28.68 -4.34 -16.38
N LEU A 64 29.82 -4.13 -17.03
CA LEU A 64 31.10 -3.89 -16.35
C LEU A 64 31.15 -2.51 -15.67
N LEU A 65 30.77 -1.45 -16.38
CA LEU A 65 30.92 -0.06 -15.94
C LEU A 65 29.79 0.43 -15.05
N PHE A 66 28.59 -0.14 -15.22
CA PHE A 66 27.40 0.32 -14.51
C PHE A 66 26.79 -0.78 -13.65
N GLY A 67 26.57 -1.96 -14.21
CA GLY A 67 25.91 -3.07 -13.50
C GLY A 67 26.65 -3.56 -12.25
N ILE A 68 27.95 -3.88 -12.37
CA ILE A 68 28.75 -4.35 -11.23
C ILE A 68 28.91 -3.25 -10.17
N PRO A 69 29.28 -2.00 -10.51
CA PRO A 69 29.38 -0.92 -9.53
C PRO A 69 28.04 -0.58 -8.87
N SER A 70 26.92 -0.60 -9.59
CA SER A 70 25.61 -0.30 -9.00
C SER A 70 25.23 -1.33 -7.93
N VAL A 71 25.53 -2.61 -8.16
CA VAL A 71 25.34 -3.68 -7.16
C VAL A 71 26.18 -3.44 -5.91
N GLY A 72 27.45 -3.09 -6.10
CA GLY A 72 28.36 -2.79 -5.00
C GLY A 72 27.92 -1.57 -4.19
N ILE A 73 27.56 -0.48 -4.86
CA ILE A 73 27.14 0.79 -4.24
C ILE A 73 25.81 0.63 -3.51
N GLU A 74 24.79 0.03 -4.11
CA GLU A 74 23.48 -0.15 -3.46
C GLU A 74 23.60 -1.03 -2.21
N ARG A 75 24.46 -2.08 -2.26
CA ARG A 75 24.74 -2.93 -1.09
C ARG A 75 25.52 -2.19 -0.01
N TYR A 76 26.53 -1.42 -0.39
CA TYR A 76 27.36 -0.69 0.57
C TYR A 76 26.59 0.46 1.22
N ALA A 77 25.91 1.29 0.43
CA ALA A 77 25.09 2.39 0.92
C ALA A 77 23.91 1.90 1.77
N GLY A 78 23.25 0.82 1.33
CA GLY A 78 22.18 0.19 2.09
C GLY A 78 22.65 -0.30 3.46
N HIS A 79 23.84 -0.92 3.55
CA HIS A 79 24.40 -1.37 4.82
C HIS A 79 24.75 -0.20 5.74
N LEU A 80 25.36 0.87 5.20
CA LEU A 80 25.73 2.06 5.97
C LEU A 80 24.53 2.82 6.54
N ILE A 81 23.40 2.79 5.83
CA ILE A 81 22.18 3.51 6.24
C ILE A 81 21.30 2.63 7.14
N ALA A 82 21.06 1.38 6.74
CA ALA A 82 20.11 0.52 7.41
C ALA A 82 20.63 0.00 8.75
N ARG A 83 21.92 -0.33 8.85
CA ARG A 83 22.48 -0.91 10.06
C ARG A 83 22.40 0.03 11.28
N PRO A 84 22.85 1.29 11.20
CA PRO A 84 22.75 2.20 12.33
C PRO A 84 21.32 2.55 12.69
N TYR A 85 20.43 2.62 11.69
CA TYR A 85 19.00 2.84 11.92
C TYR A 85 18.38 1.68 12.71
N LEU A 86 18.65 0.44 12.31
CA LEU A 86 18.14 -0.75 12.99
C LEU A 86 18.74 -0.88 14.40
N GLU A 87 20.04 -0.64 14.55
CA GLU A 87 20.71 -0.64 15.86
C GLU A 87 20.12 0.44 16.79
N SER A 88 19.74 1.63 16.26
CA SER A 88 19.07 2.69 17.03
C SER A 88 17.67 2.32 17.52
N LYS A 89 17.02 1.35 16.86
CA LYS A 89 15.73 0.77 17.26
C LYS A 89 15.89 -0.47 18.14
N GLY A 90 17.13 -0.79 18.57
CA GLY A 90 17.42 -1.97 19.38
C GLY A 90 17.39 -3.29 18.61
N LEU A 91 17.46 -3.26 17.28
CA LEU A 91 17.43 -4.45 16.42
C LEU A 91 18.83 -4.85 15.95
N GLU A 92 19.20 -6.10 16.14
CA GLU A 92 20.48 -6.64 15.68
C GLU A 92 20.43 -7.02 14.20
N VAL A 93 21.42 -6.57 13.41
CA VAL A 93 21.53 -6.90 11.99
C VAL A 93 22.35 -8.19 11.80
N PRO A 94 21.77 -9.25 11.19
CA PRO A 94 22.46 -10.51 10.98
C PRO A 94 23.60 -10.37 9.97
N LYS A 95 24.52 -11.34 10.01
CA LYS A 95 25.64 -11.43 9.06
C LYS A 95 25.12 -11.64 7.63
N SER A 96 25.83 -11.08 6.66
CA SER A 96 25.48 -11.19 5.25
C SER A 96 25.48 -12.65 4.77
N LYS A 97 24.35 -13.09 4.22
CA LYS A 97 24.24 -14.39 3.53
C LYS A 97 24.65 -14.24 2.06
N ILE A 98 25.31 -15.27 1.52
CA ILE A 98 25.65 -15.34 0.09
C ILE A 98 24.48 -15.91 -0.70
N ILE A 99 23.81 -16.93 -0.16
CA ILE A 99 22.63 -17.57 -0.75
C ILE A 99 21.57 -17.66 0.33
N ASP A 100 20.34 -17.35 -0.05
CA ASP A 100 19.15 -17.53 0.78
C ASP A 100 18.07 -18.26 -0.03
N ARG A 101 17.23 -19.05 0.65
CA ARG A 101 16.19 -19.88 0.01
C ARG A 101 16.68 -20.70 -1.20
N PRO A 102 17.69 -21.59 -1.06
CA PRO A 102 18.33 -22.27 -2.19
C PRO A 102 17.37 -23.11 -3.03
N PHE A 103 16.29 -23.64 -2.45
CA PHE A 103 15.34 -24.53 -3.11
C PHE A 103 14.04 -23.84 -3.55
N SER A 104 13.88 -22.53 -3.32
CA SER A 104 12.71 -21.77 -3.81
C SER A 104 12.94 -21.27 -5.25
N ILE A 105 11.88 -20.91 -5.98
CA ILE A 105 12.00 -20.23 -7.27
C ILE A 105 11.85 -18.72 -7.02
N ASP A 106 12.90 -17.96 -7.29
CA ASP A 106 12.93 -16.48 -7.17
C ASP A 106 13.31 -15.84 -8.51
N ALA A 107 13.17 -14.51 -8.64
CA ALA A 107 13.62 -13.75 -9.80
C ALA A 107 15.07 -14.08 -10.24
N ASP A 108 15.97 -14.34 -9.29
CA ASP A 108 17.36 -14.67 -9.57
C ASP A 108 17.50 -16.00 -10.32
N ASN A 109 16.57 -16.95 -10.15
CA ASN A 109 16.55 -18.18 -10.94
C ASN A 109 16.26 -17.90 -12.41
N TYR A 110 15.30 -17.01 -12.71
CA TYR A 110 14.97 -16.62 -14.08
C TYR A 110 16.11 -15.83 -14.74
N ILE A 111 16.77 -14.96 -13.98
CA ILE A 111 17.93 -14.18 -14.42
C ILE A 111 19.10 -15.11 -14.75
N LEU A 112 19.42 -16.05 -13.86
CA LEU A 112 20.48 -17.04 -14.10
C LEU A 112 20.14 -17.96 -15.27
N ALA A 113 18.92 -18.49 -15.32
CA ALA A 113 18.47 -19.34 -16.41
C ALA A 113 18.54 -18.61 -17.76
N GLY A 114 18.02 -17.38 -17.83
CA GLY A 114 18.11 -16.53 -19.01
C GLY A 114 19.56 -16.25 -19.42
N GLY A 115 20.43 -15.91 -18.46
CA GLY A 115 21.85 -15.67 -18.71
C GLY A 115 22.59 -16.91 -19.24
N LEU A 116 22.32 -18.08 -18.67
CA LEU A 116 22.88 -19.36 -19.13
C LEU A 116 22.36 -19.74 -20.53
N ILE A 117 21.07 -19.51 -20.81
CA ILE A 117 20.51 -19.67 -22.17
C ILE A 117 21.23 -18.73 -23.13
N GLY A 118 21.47 -17.47 -22.76
CA GLY A 118 22.22 -16.51 -23.55
C GLY A 118 23.65 -16.99 -23.87
N ILE A 119 24.36 -17.54 -22.88
CA ILE A 119 25.66 -18.18 -23.07
C ILE A 119 25.55 -19.40 -24.01
N GLY A 120 24.52 -20.24 -23.86
CA GLY A 120 24.27 -21.39 -24.72
C GLY A 120 24.01 -20.99 -26.18
N CYS A 121 23.22 -19.94 -26.41
CA CYS A 121 23.03 -19.32 -27.72
C CYS A 121 24.34 -18.77 -28.27
N ALA A 122 25.16 -18.13 -27.43
CA ALA A 122 26.48 -17.66 -27.83
C ALA A 122 27.43 -18.82 -28.14
N ALA A 123 27.33 -19.98 -27.49
CA ALA A 123 28.21 -21.14 -27.72
C ALA A 123 27.82 -21.96 -28.96
N SER A 124 26.51 -22.12 -29.21
CA SER A 124 25.97 -22.94 -30.31
C SER A 124 26.21 -22.34 -31.69
N VAL A 125 26.33 -21.02 -31.79
CA VAL A 125 26.63 -20.37 -33.08
C VAL A 125 28.14 -20.29 -33.29
N ARG A 126 28.66 -20.93 -34.34
CA ARG A 126 30.11 -21.00 -34.59
C ARG A 126 30.77 -19.62 -34.71
N LYS A 127 30.06 -18.58 -35.22
CA LYS A 127 30.47 -17.16 -35.21
C LYS A 127 29.26 -16.20 -35.40
N PRO A 128 28.41 -15.93 -34.40
CA PRO A 128 27.46 -14.84 -34.54
C PRO A 128 28.26 -13.54 -34.38
N TRP A 129 28.24 -12.72 -35.43
CA TRP A 129 28.42 -11.28 -35.29
C TRP A 129 29.84 -10.75 -35.00
N ALA A 130 30.90 -11.52 -35.27
CA ALA A 130 32.29 -11.03 -35.25
C ALA A 130 32.80 -10.46 -33.89
N ILE A 131 32.25 -10.94 -32.77
CA ILE A 131 32.73 -10.60 -31.41
C ILE A 131 33.46 -11.79 -30.80
N THR A 132 34.64 -11.53 -30.27
CA THR A 132 35.54 -12.52 -29.66
C THR A 132 35.89 -12.13 -28.24
N GLY A 133 36.29 -13.12 -27.43
CA GLY A 133 36.74 -12.89 -26.05
C GLY A 133 35.60 -12.64 -25.06
N TRP A 134 35.94 -12.00 -23.93
CA TRP A 134 35.05 -11.83 -22.77
C TRP A 134 33.76 -11.06 -23.08
N GLN A 135 33.79 -10.13 -24.04
CA GLN A 135 32.63 -9.32 -24.44
C GLN A 135 31.49 -10.16 -25.01
N ARG A 136 31.81 -11.25 -25.73
CA ARG A 136 30.81 -12.18 -26.26
C ARG A 136 30.04 -12.85 -25.12
N TRP A 137 30.77 -13.38 -24.15
CA TRP A 137 30.21 -14.17 -23.05
C TRP A 137 29.45 -13.29 -22.06
N LEU A 138 30.06 -12.18 -21.63
CA LEU A 138 29.43 -11.25 -20.70
C LEU A 138 28.22 -10.55 -21.32
N GLY A 139 28.33 -10.13 -22.58
CA GLY A 139 27.23 -9.49 -23.31
C GLY A 139 26.06 -10.47 -23.52
N ALA A 140 26.35 -11.71 -23.92
CA ALA A 140 25.32 -12.73 -24.11
C ALA A 140 24.64 -13.13 -22.80
N PHE A 141 25.40 -13.26 -21.71
CA PHE A 141 24.85 -13.47 -20.38
C PHE A 141 23.94 -12.31 -19.98
N SER A 142 24.36 -11.06 -20.21
CA SER A 142 23.59 -9.87 -19.82
C SER A 142 22.28 -9.72 -20.61
N CYS A 143 22.31 -9.96 -21.92
CA CYS A 143 21.10 -9.96 -22.75
C CYS A 143 20.15 -11.11 -22.39
N GLY A 144 20.70 -12.31 -22.12
CA GLY A 144 19.91 -13.45 -21.68
C GLY A 144 19.28 -13.22 -20.30
N ALA A 145 20.05 -12.64 -19.37
CA ALA A 145 19.59 -12.27 -18.04
C ALA A 145 18.50 -11.19 -18.09
N PHE A 146 18.59 -10.22 -19.01
CA PHE A 146 17.52 -9.27 -19.29
C PHE A 146 16.25 -9.97 -19.76
N ALA A 147 16.33 -10.86 -20.74
CA ALA A 147 15.17 -11.61 -21.22
C ALA A 147 14.52 -12.45 -20.10
N GLY A 148 15.34 -13.08 -19.25
CA GLY A 148 14.87 -13.81 -18.06
C GLY A 148 14.18 -12.91 -17.04
N ALA A 149 14.76 -11.73 -16.76
CA ALA A 149 14.16 -10.74 -15.85
C ALA A 149 12.82 -10.20 -16.39
N SER A 150 12.77 -9.84 -17.68
CA SER A 150 11.55 -9.36 -18.33
C SER A 150 10.47 -10.44 -18.38
N PHE A 151 10.85 -11.71 -18.62
CA PHE A 151 9.93 -12.84 -18.55
C PHE A 151 9.37 -13.02 -17.14
N ASN A 152 10.22 -13.00 -16.11
CA ASN A 152 9.77 -13.08 -14.71
C ASN A 152 8.77 -11.97 -14.38
N GLN A 153 9.06 -10.73 -14.81
CA GLN A 153 8.19 -9.59 -14.56
C GLN A 153 6.85 -9.72 -15.31
N ALA A 154 6.87 -10.03 -16.62
CA ALA A 154 5.65 -10.15 -17.41
C ALA A 154 4.78 -11.35 -17.01
N TYR A 155 5.40 -12.47 -16.68
CA TYR A 155 4.70 -13.69 -16.28
C TYR A 155 3.99 -13.48 -14.94
N HIS A 156 4.72 -13.08 -13.89
CA HIS A 156 4.16 -13.01 -12.54
C HIS A 156 3.29 -11.77 -12.29
N PHE A 157 3.51 -10.67 -13.02
CA PHE A 157 2.66 -9.48 -12.90
C PHE A 157 1.27 -9.72 -13.51
N ASN A 158 1.16 -10.54 -14.56
CA ASN A 158 -0.13 -10.84 -15.20
C ASN A 158 -0.88 -12.03 -14.58
N THR A 159 -0.21 -12.87 -13.80
CA THR A 159 -0.80 -14.14 -13.30
C THR A 159 -1.14 -14.12 -11.81
N SER A 160 -0.84 -13.05 -11.06
CA SER A 160 -1.10 -13.01 -9.62
C SER A 160 -1.45 -11.61 -9.09
N ALA A 161 -2.75 -11.30 -9.03
CA ALA A 161 -3.28 -10.05 -8.46
C ALA A 161 -2.89 -9.86 -6.98
N THR A 162 -2.82 -10.95 -6.21
CA THR A 162 -2.42 -10.97 -4.79
C THR A 162 -0.98 -10.52 -4.57
N ILE A 163 -0.09 -10.76 -5.54
CA ILE A 163 1.32 -10.37 -5.45
C ILE A 163 1.48 -8.87 -5.73
N ALA A 164 0.72 -8.32 -6.67
CA ALA A 164 0.68 -6.88 -6.92
C ALA A 164 0.18 -6.10 -5.70
N GLU A 165 -0.87 -6.61 -5.03
CA GLU A 165 -1.40 -6.04 -3.80
C GLU A 165 -0.39 -6.12 -2.64
N THR A 166 0.29 -7.27 -2.48
CA THR A 166 1.34 -7.43 -1.47
C THR A 166 2.50 -6.45 -1.69
N ILE A 167 2.92 -6.26 -2.95
CA ILE A 167 3.95 -5.27 -3.31
C ILE A 167 3.47 -3.85 -3.00
N ALA A 168 2.23 -3.50 -3.33
CA ALA A 168 1.65 -2.20 -3.04
C ALA A 168 1.57 -1.92 -1.53
N ARG A 169 1.16 -2.91 -0.73
CA ARG A 169 1.13 -2.83 0.74
C ARG A 169 2.52 -2.67 1.34
N GLN A 170 3.52 -3.37 0.83
CA GLN A 170 4.90 -3.20 1.30
C GLN A 170 5.51 -1.87 0.89
N GLN A 171 5.15 -1.36 -0.29
CA GLN A 171 5.54 -0.01 -0.73
C GLN A 171 4.89 1.06 0.14
N SER A 172 3.61 0.92 0.50
CA SER A 172 2.94 1.87 1.40
C SER A 172 3.59 1.86 2.79
N GLN A 173 3.87 0.69 3.35
CA GLN A 173 4.62 0.57 4.62
C GLN A 173 5.98 1.25 4.52
N ARG A 174 6.77 0.96 3.48
CA ARG A 174 8.07 1.61 3.28
C ARG A 174 7.96 3.12 3.15
N ASN A 175 6.90 3.62 2.51
CA ASN A 175 6.66 5.06 2.37
C ASN A 175 6.31 5.72 3.70
N MET A 176 5.53 5.07 4.57
CA MET A 176 5.22 5.58 5.91
C MET A 176 6.51 5.78 6.74
N TRP A 177 7.44 4.84 6.67
CA TRP A 177 8.70 4.90 7.42
C TRP A 177 9.82 5.67 6.71
N ARG A 178 9.55 6.20 5.51
CA ARG A 178 10.56 6.88 4.70
C ARG A 178 11.03 8.18 5.35
N GLU A 179 10.10 8.92 5.95
CA GLU A 179 10.42 10.17 6.65
C GLU A 179 11.24 9.91 7.92
N ASP A 180 10.93 8.85 8.66
CA ASP A 180 11.69 8.46 9.86
C ASP A 180 13.12 8.06 9.54
N VAL A 181 13.33 7.25 8.51
CA VAL A 181 14.67 6.89 8.04
C VAL A 181 15.42 8.14 7.54
N LYS A 182 14.74 9.04 6.84
CA LYS A 182 15.33 10.30 6.35
C LYS A 182 15.76 11.20 7.52
N ARG A 183 14.88 11.44 8.50
CA ARG A 183 15.17 12.21 9.71
C ARG A 183 16.31 11.60 10.51
N PHE A 184 16.37 10.26 10.61
CA PHE A 184 17.48 9.58 11.26
C PHE A 184 18.81 9.84 10.53
N ILE A 185 18.84 9.72 9.19
CA ILE A 185 20.05 9.99 8.40
C ILE A 185 20.49 11.44 8.56
N GLU A 186 19.54 12.38 8.53
CA GLU A 186 19.80 13.81 8.73
C GLU A 186 20.36 14.09 10.14
N ASN A 187 19.72 13.56 11.19
CA ASN A 187 20.17 13.71 12.57
C ASN A 187 21.52 13.05 12.81
N LYS A 188 21.77 11.88 12.22
CA LYS A 188 23.04 11.18 12.33
C LYS A 188 24.15 11.93 11.58
N ALA A 189 23.86 12.45 10.38
CA ALA A 189 24.81 13.29 9.64
C ALA A 189 25.16 14.58 10.39
N ILE A 190 24.19 15.16 11.12
CA ILE A 190 24.38 16.33 11.99
C ILE A 190 25.26 15.96 13.21
N GLN A 191 25.00 14.83 13.86
CA GLN A 191 25.80 14.31 14.99
C GLN A 191 27.23 13.94 14.58
N ASP A 192 27.40 13.22 13.46
CA ASP A 192 28.70 12.80 12.93
C ASP A 192 29.53 14.01 12.45
N ALA A 193 28.87 15.11 12.06
CA ALA A 193 29.52 16.39 11.76
C ALA A 193 29.88 17.22 13.01
N GLY A 194 29.58 16.73 14.23
CA GLY A 194 29.86 17.43 15.48
C GLY A 194 29.02 18.69 15.70
N LEU A 195 27.90 18.82 14.98
CA LEU A 195 26.99 19.95 15.04
C LEU A 195 25.81 19.57 15.96
N THR A 196 25.39 20.48 16.85
CA THR A 196 24.22 20.23 17.70
C THR A 196 22.92 20.45 16.92
N PRO A 197 21.85 19.66 17.16
CA PRO A 197 20.66 19.62 16.30
C PRO A 197 19.80 20.89 16.29
N ASP A 198 20.08 21.85 17.18
CA ASP A 198 19.36 23.13 17.30
C ASP A 198 19.68 24.13 16.17
N ALA A 199 20.57 23.81 15.22
CA ALA A 199 21.05 24.76 14.22
C ALA A 199 20.15 24.93 12.99
N VAL A 200 19.07 24.14 12.83
CA VAL A 200 18.31 24.09 11.57
C VAL A 200 16.79 24.05 11.82
N GLN A 201 16.16 25.22 12.08
CA GLN A 201 14.77 25.54 11.65
C GLN A 201 14.43 27.04 11.89
N GLN A 202 14.61 27.92 10.87
CA GLN A 202 13.58 28.60 10.00
C GLN A 202 13.03 29.95 10.56
N PRO A 203 12.53 30.98 9.80
CA PRO A 203 11.93 30.97 8.43
C PRO A 203 12.27 32.18 7.48
N GLY A 204 11.86 32.06 6.20
CA GLY A 204 11.72 33.17 5.25
C GLY A 204 12.68 33.11 4.06
N MET A 205 12.17 32.79 2.86
CA MET A 205 12.96 32.50 1.66
C MET A 205 13.94 33.60 1.25
N THR A 206 15.24 33.33 1.36
CA THR A 206 16.27 33.75 0.41
C THR A 206 17.40 32.73 0.43
N THR A 207 17.96 32.43 -0.74
CA THR A 207 18.88 31.34 -1.06
C THR A 207 19.87 30.91 0.04
N MET A 208 20.11 29.60 0.09
CA MET A 208 20.89 28.80 1.08
C MET A 208 22.28 29.34 1.51
N ALA A 209 22.80 30.39 0.88
CA ALA A 209 24.07 31.03 1.23
C ALA A 209 23.97 32.10 2.35
N ASP A 210 22.81 32.76 2.54
CA ASP A 210 22.67 33.88 3.50
C ASP A 210 22.27 33.47 4.93
N MET A 211 21.73 32.26 5.14
CA MET A 211 21.34 31.79 6.48
C MET A 211 22.53 31.42 7.39
N LEU A 212 23.74 31.28 6.83
CA LEU A 212 24.93 30.85 7.58
C LEU A 212 25.56 31.92 8.48
N LYS A 213 24.99 33.13 8.57
CA LYS A 213 25.71 34.28 9.15
C LYS A 213 25.18 34.87 10.47
N ASN A 214 23.93 34.65 10.88
CA ASN A 214 23.39 35.39 12.05
C ASN A 214 22.82 34.48 13.16
N VAL A 215 23.64 34.38 14.19
CA VAL A 215 23.53 33.65 15.46
C VAL A 215 22.83 34.51 16.54
N GLY A 216 22.08 33.85 17.44
CA GLY A 216 21.73 34.33 18.79
C GLY A 216 20.25 34.71 18.95
N GLY A 217 19.45 34.21 19.89
CA GLY A 217 19.69 33.44 21.10
C GLY A 217 18.64 33.89 22.13
N ALA A 218 17.47 33.23 22.23
CA ALA A 218 16.47 33.55 23.29
C ALA A 218 15.33 32.53 23.53
N HIS A 219 15.07 31.50 22.71
CA HIS A 219 13.77 30.81 22.73
C HIS A 219 13.69 29.40 23.39
N ASN A 220 14.67 29.03 24.22
CA ASN A 220 14.86 27.63 24.70
C ASN A 220 13.98 27.17 25.88
N ALA A 221 13.09 27.99 26.42
CA ALA A 221 12.21 27.56 27.51
C ALA A 221 10.88 26.94 27.02
N MET A 222 10.35 27.41 25.89
CA MET A 222 9.01 27.05 25.41
C MET A 222 8.98 25.72 24.65
N ILE A 223 10.07 25.37 23.94
CA ILE A 223 10.16 24.13 23.13
C ILE A 223 10.28 22.88 24.00
N LYS A 224 10.86 23.01 25.20
CA LYS A 224 11.00 21.90 26.16
C LYS A 224 9.65 21.50 26.77
N GLU A 225 8.74 22.46 26.95
CA GLU A 225 7.36 22.18 27.37
C GLU A 225 6.53 21.59 26.22
N MET A 226 6.72 22.04 24.98
CA MET A 226 6.04 21.47 23.81
C MET A 226 6.46 20.03 23.49
N HIS A 227 7.75 19.69 23.63
CA HIS A 227 8.22 18.31 23.39
C HIS A 227 7.69 17.34 24.45
N ALA A 228 7.66 17.74 25.73
CA ALA A 228 7.06 16.92 26.78
C ALA A 228 5.54 16.77 26.61
N ALA A 229 4.87 17.80 26.08
CA ALA A 229 3.45 17.73 25.72
C ALA A 229 3.18 16.84 24.49
N ALA A 230 4.06 16.88 23.49
CA ALA A 230 3.96 16.08 22.27
C ALA A 230 4.30 14.60 22.50
N GLU A 231 5.24 14.28 23.40
CA GLU A 231 5.57 12.90 23.79
C GLU A 231 4.43 12.28 24.61
N LYS A 232 3.77 13.06 25.48
CA LYS A 232 2.50 12.68 26.12
C LYS A 232 1.36 12.51 25.11
N ALA A 233 1.27 13.36 24.10
CA ALA A 233 0.24 13.27 23.07
C ALA A 233 0.45 12.06 22.11
N ALA A 234 1.71 11.71 21.83
CA ALA A 234 2.07 10.56 21.00
C ALA A 234 1.89 9.22 21.73
N GLN A 235 2.18 9.17 23.04
CA GLN A 235 1.86 8.00 23.87
C GLN A 235 0.34 7.82 24.03
N ALA A 236 -0.43 8.91 24.13
CA ALA A 236 -1.89 8.88 24.11
C ALA A 236 -2.51 8.52 22.74
N ALA A 237 -1.73 8.52 21.65
CA ALA A 237 -2.21 8.20 20.31
C ALA A 237 -1.94 6.74 19.89
N GLN A 238 -1.09 6.01 20.63
CA GLN A 238 -0.73 4.62 20.34
C GLN A 238 -1.37 3.60 21.30
N GLU A 239 -1.95 4.04 22.42
CA GLU A 239 -2.71 3.22 23.35
C GLU A 239 -4.09 3.85 23.56
N GLU A 240 -5.10 3.34 22.84
CA GLU A 240 -6.53 3.26 23.19
C GLU A 240 -7.37 3.20 21.91
N ASP A 241 -8.02 2.04 21.67
CA ASP A 241 -9.24 2.05 20.88
C ASP A 241 -10.22 2.96 21.64
N VAL A 242 -10.38 4.19 21.15
CA VAL A 242 -11.04 5.29 21.86
C VAL A 242 -12.47 4.89 22.27
N ASP A 243 -13.07 4.00 21.48
CA ASP A 243 -14.40 3.45 21.71
C ASP A 243 -14.43 2.24 22.67
N GLU A 244 -13.30 1.65 23.04
CA GLU A 244 -13.24 0.67 24.14
C GLU A 244 -13.34 1.34 25.51
N GLN A 245 -12.84 2.57 25.64
CA GLN A 245 -12.90 3.32 26.89
C GLN A 245 -14.08 4.29 26.99
N ASP A 246 -14.42 4.94 25.88
CA ASP A 246 -15.56 5.86 25.77
C ASP A 246 -16.35 5.55 24.49
N PRO A 247 -17.15 4.46 24.51
CA PRO A 247 -17.94 4.07 23.35
C PRO A 247 -18.89 5.21 22.99
N GLN A 248 -18.75 5.74 21.78
CA GLN A 248 -19.69 6.70 21.22
C GLN A 248 -20.78 5.96 20.43
N PRO A 249 -21.91 6.62 20.08
CA PRO A 249 -22.97 5.98 19.30
C PRO A 249 -22.52 5.43 17.94
N HIS A 250 -21.43 5.96 17.39
CA HIS A 250 -20.81 5.54 16.14
C HIS A 250 -19.36 5.19 16.39
N PHE A 251 -18.80 4.29 15.58
CA PHE A 251 -17.36 4.01 15.63
C PHE A 251 -16.56 5.28 15.31
N SER A 252 -15.45 5.45 16.02
CA SER A 252 -14.64 6.65 15.95
C SER A 252 -13.16 6.38 16.20
N GLU A 253 -12.31 7.18 15.58
CA GLU A 253 -10.86 7.13 15.77
C GLU A 253 -10.30 8.54 15.93
N MET A 254 -9.16 8.67 16.60
CA MET A 254 -8.44 9.94 16.67
C MET A 254 -7.52 10.08 15.46
N ARG A 255 -7.77 11.06 14.59
CA ARG A 255 -6.81 11.49 13.55
C ARG A 255 -6.42 12.93 13.79
N GLU A 256 -5.11 13.18 13.85
CA GLU A 256 -4.55 14.54 13.94
C GLU A 256 -5.14 15.37 15.11
N GLY A 257 -5.50 14.72 16.22
CA GLY A 257 -6.09 15.36 17.39
C GLY A 257 -7.60 15.61 17.30
N GLU A 258 -8.26 15.23 16.20
CA GLU A 258 -9.72 15.28 16.05
C GLU A 258 -10.34 13.88 15.97
N ARG A 259 -11.45 13.67 16.68
CA ARG A 259 -12.21 12.41 16.62
C ARG A 259 -13.00 12.33 15.31
N VAL A 260 -12.64 11.40 14.44
CA VAL A 260 -13.29 11.10 13.16
C VAL A 260 -14.32 9.99 13.36
N PHE A 261 -15.53 10.18 12.82
CA PHE A 261 -16.63 9.23 12.95
C PHE A 261 -16.83 8.43 11.66
N PHE A 262 -17.06 7.14 11.82
CA PHE A 262 -17.40 6.23 10.75
C PHE A 262 -18.91 6.05 10.62
N PRO A 263 -19.42 5.79 9.40
CA PRO A 263 -20.85 5.56 9.16
C PRO A 263 -21.28 4.15 9.58
N GLU A 264 -20.92 3.75 10.80
CA GLU A 264 -21.22 2.45 11.38
C GLU A 264 -21.70 2.63 12.83
N PRO A 265 -22.84 2.03 13.22
CA PRO A 265 -23.30 2.08 14.60
C PRO A 265 -22.35 1.29 15.49
N ASN A 266 -21.98 1.86 16.63
CA ASN A 266 -21.20 1.13 17.62
C ASN A 266 -22.15 0.39 18.57
N TYR A 267 -22.35 -0.90 18.32
CA TYR A 267 -23.22 -1.73 19.14
C TYR A 267 -22.69 -1.99 20.56
N LYS A 268 -21.43 -1.62 20.87
CA LYS A 268 -20.91 -1.63 22.25
C LYS A 268 -21.47 -0.47 23.07
N TRP A 269 -21.89 0.62 22.44
CA TRP A 269 -22.53 1.73 23.14
C TRP A 269 -23.94 1.33 23.61
N GLN A 270 -24.16 1.40 24.92
CA GLN A 270 -25.46 1.18 25.53
C GLN A 270 -26.00 2.49 26.09
N PRO A 271 -27.25 2.86 25.76
CA PRO A 271 -27.85 4.08 26.27
C PRO A 271 -28.06 3.96 27.79
N GLY A 272 -27.32 4.76 28.56
CA GLY A 272 -27.57 4.94 30.00
C GLY A 272 -28.83 5.77 30.29
N PRO A 273 -29.09 6.12 31.56
CA PRO A 273 -30.23 6.97 31.95
C PRO A 273 -30.21 8.36 31.27
N GLU A 274 -29.03 8.83 30.87
CA GLU A 274 -28.83 10.10 30.15
C GLU A 274 -28.69 9.92 28.62
N GLY A 275 -29.00 8.74 28.08
CA GLY A 275 -28.73 8.39 26.69
C GLY A 275 -29.32 9.36 25.65
N VAL A 276 -30.48 9.98 25.95
CA VAL A 276 -31.07 11.01 25.07
C VAL A 276 -30.20 12.27 25.02
N GLN A 277 -29.70 12.74 26.16
CA GLN A 277 -28.85 13.93 26.23
C GLN A 277 -27.48 13.68 25.59
N GLN A 278 -26.92 12.48 25.79
CA GLN A 278 -25.68 12.05 25.14
C GLN A 278 -25.82 12.06 23.61
N ILE A 279 -26.91 11.51 23.08
CA ILE A 279 -27.20 11.53 21.63
C ILE A 279 -27.43 12.95 21.12
N GLU A 280 -28.11 13.82 21.87
CA GLU A 280 -28.31 15.22 21.45
C GLU A 280 -26.97 15.99 21.40
N SER A 281 -26.09 15.78 22.37
CA SER A 281 -24.72 16.30 22.36
C SER A 281 -23.90 15.76 21.19
N HIS A 282 -23.99 14.46 20.91
CA HIS A 282 -23.33 13.82 19.78
C HIS A 282 -23.80 14.41 18.43
N ILE A 283 -25.11 14.55 18.23
CA ILE A 283 -25.69 15.19 17.03
C ILE A 283 -25.14 16.61 16.87
N GLN A 284 -25.01 17.37 17.95
CA GLN A 284 -24.50 18.73 17.91
C GLN A 284 -23.03 18.77 17.45
N LYS A 285 -22.19 17.89 18.01
CA LYS A 285 -20.78 17.74 17.57
C LYS A 285 -20.67 17.38 16.09
N LEU A 286 -21.49 16.44 15.62
CA LEU A 286 -21.51 16.04 14.21
C LEU A 286 -21.92 17.21 13.29
N LYS A 287 -22.93 17.99 13.69
CA LYS A 287 -23.38 19.18 12.94
C LYS A 287 -22.32 20.27 12.87
N GLU A 288 -21.61 20.52 13.97
CA GLU A 288 -20.53 21.50 14.01
C GLU A 288 -19.38 21.10 13.07
N ARG A 289 -18.96 19.83 13.12
CA ARG A 289 -17.96 19.30 12.20
C ARG A 289 -18.43 19.37 10.74
N ARG A 290 -19.67 18.97 10.47
CA ARG A 290 -20.28 19.06 9.14
C ARG A 290 -20.27 20.50 8.61
N SER A 291 -20.58 21.49 9.46
CA SER A 291 -20.57 22.90 9.08
C SER A 291 -19.17 23.36 8.68
N ARG A 292 -18.14 23.03 9.47
CA ARG A 292 -16.74 23.35 9.15
C ARG A 292 -16.31 22.74 7.81
N LEU A 293 -16.58 21.45 7.60
CA LEU A 293 -16.24 20.78 6.33
C LEU A 293 -17.02 21.35 5.13
N ALA A 294 -18.27 21.80 5.33
CA ALA A 294 -19.04 22.43 4.26
C ALA A 294 -18.48 23.79 3.84
N GLU A 295 -17.97 24.58 4.79
CA GLU A 295 -17.25 25.82 4.49
C GLU A 295 -15.96 25.54 3.72
N GLU A 296 -15.18 24.55 4.16
CA GLU A 296 -13.96 24.12 3.47
C GLU A 296 -14.25 23.59 2.05
N ALA A 297 -15.25 22.73 1.90
CA ALA A 297 -15.68 22.23 0.60
C ALA A 297 -16.11 23.38 -0.34
N SER A 298 -16.77 24.41 0.19
CA SER A 298 -17.16 25.59 -0.59
C SER A 298 -15.94 26.38 -1.09
N MET A 299 -14.91 26.55 -0.24
CA MET A 299 -13.65 27.17 -0.65
C MET A 299 -12.92 26.33 -1.70
N LEU A 300 -12.82 25.01 -1.50
CA LEU A 300 -12.21 24.09 -2.46
C LEU A 300 -12.93 24.11 -3.81
N PHE A 301 -14.26 24.19 -3.80
CA PHE A 301 -15.07 24.28 -5.01
C PHE A 301 -14.81 25.57 -5.77
N TYR A 302 -14.73 26.70 -5.07
CA TYR A 302 -14.40 27.99 -5.66
C TYR A 302 -13.01 27.98 -6.33
N GLU A 303 -11.99 27.47 -5.62
CA GLU A 303 -10.63 27.35 -6.16
C GLU A 303 -10.55 26.37 -7.33
N LEU A 304 -11.27 25.25 -7.26
CA LEU A 304 -11.39 24.29 -8.35
C LEU A 304 -11.99 24.95 -9.60
N ALA A 305 -13.09 25.70 -9.45
CA ALA A 305 -13.74 26.40 -10.55
C ALA A 305 -12.80 27.44 -11.19
N SER A 306 -12.03 28.17 -10.37
CA SER A 306 -11.01 29.12 -10.84
C SER A 306 -9.92 28.41 -11.67
N LYS A 307 -9.37 27.31 -11.16
CA LYS A 307 -8.33 26.52 -11.84
C LYS A 307 -8.83 25.83 -13.11
N GLN A 308 -10.04 25.29 -13.08
CA GLN A 308 -10.70 24.70 -14.26
C GLN A 308 -10.92 25.76 -15.34
N ASN A 309 -11.38 26.96 -14.96
CA ASN A 309 -11.53 28.06 -15.90
C ASN A 309 -10.19 28.47 -16.51
N ALA A 310 -9.12 28.59 -15.71
CA ALA A 310 -7.77 28.87 -16.20
C ALA A 310 -7.25 27.78 -17.16
N PHE A 311 -7.57 26.51 -16.88
CA PHE A 311 -7.26 25.39 -17.77
C PHE A 311 -8.03 25.50 -19.10
N TYR A 312 -9.34 25.75 -19.07
CA TYR A 312 -10.16 25.86 -20.28
C TYR A 312 -9.83 27.07 -21.16
N LEU A 313 -9.34 28.16 -20.56
CA LEU A 313 -8.88 29.35 -21.29
C LEU A 313 -7.48 29.20 -21.89
N THR A 314 -6.75 28.13 -21.58
CA THR A 314 -5.44 27.86 -22.16
C THR A 314 -5.60 27.16 -23.51
N ASP A 315 -5.35 27.89 -24.60
CA ASP A 315 -5.55 27.42 -25.99
C ASP A 315 -4.37 26.57 -26.52
N LYS A 316 -3.16 26.75 -25.96
CA LYS A 316 -1.96 26.03 -26.39
C LYS A 316 -1.75 24.76 -25.58
N ASP A 317 -1.53 23.66 -26.29
CA ASP A 317 -1.21 22.37 -25.70
C ASP A 317 0.29 22.29 -25.36
N ASP A 318 0.64 22.83 -24.20
CA ASP A 318 2.01 22.90 -23.68
C ASP A 318 2.12 22.37 -22.24
N TRP A 319 3.34 22.39 -21.70
CA TRP A 319 3.63 21.95 -20.34
C TRP A 319 2.82 22.71 -19.27
N GLU A 320 2.53 23.99 -19.49
CA GLU A 320 1.74 24.77 -18.53
C GLU A 320 0.27 24.35 -18.50
N ARG A 321 -0.29 24.00 -19.66
CA ARG A 321 -1.65 23.43 -19.73
C ARG A 321 -1.75 22.11 -18.98
N GLU A 322 -0.74 21.25 -19.11
CA GLU A 322 -0.68 19.97 -18.40
C GLU A 322 -0.54 20.16 -16.89
N GLN A 323 0.30 21.09 -16.44
CA GLN A 323 0.38 21.45 -15.02
C GLN A 323 -0.97 21.95 -14.48
N ARG A 324 -1.68 22.81 -15.23
CA ARG A 324 -3.01 23.30 -14.85
C ARG A 324 -4.05 22.18 -14.78
N ARG A 325 -3.96 21.17 -15.66
CA ARG A 325 -4.80 19.96 -15.59
C ARG A 325 -4.58 19.21 -14.29
N VAL A 326 -3.33 18.92 -13.94
CA VAL A 326 -2.96 18.20 -12.71
C VAL A 326 -3.41 18.96 -11.47
N ASP A 327 -3.20 20.28 -11.43
CA ASP A 327 -3.65 21.13 -10.32
C ASP A 327 -5.19 21.09 -10.14
N ALA A 328 -5.95 21.13 -11.24
CA ALA A 328 -7.40 21.03 -11.20
C ALA A 328 -7.87 19.63 -10.78
N GLU A 329 -7.20 18.57 -11.21
CA GLU A 329 -7.49 17.20 -10.80
C GLU A 329 -7.24 16.97 -9.31
N LEU A 330 -6.11 17.46 -8.80
CA LEU A 330 -5.79 17.37 -7.37
C LEU A 330 -6.86 18.10 -6.52
N MET A 331 -7.24 19.32 -6.91
CA MET A 331 -8.31 20.06 -6.22
C MET A 331 -9.67 19.34 -6.33
N GLY A 332 -9.95 18.71 -7.47
CA GLY A 332 -11.13 17.89 -7.67
C GLY A 332 -11.17 16.68 -6.74
N HIS A 333 -10.03 16.02 -6.53
CA HIS A 333 -9.90 14.92 -5.58
C HIS A 333 -10.10 15.36 -4.14
N LEU A 334 -9.45 16.45 -3.71
CA LEU A 334 -9.61 17.02 -2.37
C LEU A 334 -11.08 17.37 -2.10
N HIS A 335 -11.70 18.11 -3.00
CA HIS A 335 -13.11 18.48 -2.92
C HIS A 335 -14.02 17.24 -2.81
N THR A 336 -13.79 16.23 -3.64
CA THR A 336 -14.56 14.98 -3.61
C THR A 336 -14.41 14.25 -2.28
N GLN A 337 -13.19 14.17 -1.74
CA GLN A 337 -12.93 13.55 -0.45
C GLN A 337 -13.63 14.30 0.70
N THR A 338 -13.54 15.63 0.74
CA THR A 338 -14.26 16.44 1.73
C THR A 338 -15.78 16.22 1.64
N TYR A 339 -16.34 16.14 0.44
CA TYR A 339 -17.77 15.83 0.24
C TYR A 339 -18.18 14.44 0.71
N LEU A 340 -17.32 13.44 0.52
CA LEU A 340 -17.55 12.09 1.06
C LEU A 340 -17.56 12.11 2.58
N GLU A 341 -16.68 12.86 3.23
CA GLU A 341 -16.69 13.03 4.68
C GLU A 341 -17.96 13.73 5.19
N ILE A 342 -18.40 14.80 4.51
CA ILE A 342 -19.69 15.45 4.81
C ILE A 342 -20.84 14.44 4.71
N SER A 343 -20.84 13.63 3.66
CA SER A 343 -21.88 12.61 3.43
C SER A 343 -21.90 11.54 4.51
N ARG A 344 -20.72 11.12 5.00
CA ARG A 344 -20.59 10.20 6.15
C ARG A 344 -21.17 10.83 7.41
N LEU A 345 -20.86 12.10 7.69
CA LEU A 345 -21.43 12.81 8.84
C LEU A 345 -22.95 12.97 8.72
N ASP A 346 -23.47 13.24 7.52
CA ASP A 346 -24.92 13.31 7.27
C ASP A 346 -25.62 12.00 7.62
N TRP A 347 -25.01 10.88 7.25
CA TRP A 347 -25.47 9.56 7.65
C TRP A 347 -25.45 9.40 9.17
N CYS A 348 -24.34 9.72 9.84
CA CYS A 348 -24.22 9.59 11.30
C CYS A 348 -25.22 10.48 12.05
N ILE A 349 -25.51 11.68 11.52
CA ILE A 349 -26.52 12.59 12.07
C ILE A 349 -27.91 11.98 11.93
N ALA A 350 -28.24 11.44 10.75
CA ALA A 350 -29.54 10.81 10.50
C ALA A 350 -29.76 9.57 11.39
N ASP A 351 -28.73 8.73 11.51
CA ASP A 351 -28.77 7.55 12.38
C ASP A 351 -28.91 7.94 13.86
N SER A 352 -28.13 8.94 14.32
CA SER A 352 -28.26 9.46 15.69
C SER A 352 -29.64 10.06 15.96
N GLN A 353 -30.25 10.73 14.97
CA GLN A 353 -31.62 11.24 15.09
C GLN A 353 -32.65 10.11 15.21
N LYS A 354 -32.49 9.04 14.43
CA LYS A 354 -33.30 7.82 14.55
C LYS A 354 -33.18 7.24 15.96
N THR A 355 -31.96 7.04 16.45
CA THR A 355 -31.69 6.52 17.80
C THR A 355 -32.29 7.42 18.88
N ARG A 356 -32.20 8.75 18.74
CA ARG A 356 -32.86 9.71 19.65
C ARG A 356 -34.37 9.49 19.73
N LEU A 357 -35.04 9.30 18.58
CA LEU A 357 -36.48 9.07 18.52
C LEU A 357 -36.87 7.74 19.16
N GLN A 358 -36.08 6.69 18.94
CA GLN A 358 -36.27 5.38 19.57
C GLN A 358 -36.14 5.47 21.09
N LEU A 359 -35.13 6.17 21.61
CA LEU A 359 -34.94 6.37 23.05
C LEU A 359 -36.07 7.19 23.68
N LYS A 360 -36.53 8.27 23.01
CA LYS A 360 -37.66 9.07 23.49
C LYS A 360 -38.97 8.26 23.52
N ALA A 361 -39.22 7.43 22.52
CA ALA A 361 -40.38 6.55 22.52
C ALA A 361 -40.28 5.49 23.63
N LEU A 362 -39.11 4.89 23.81
CA LEU A 362 -38.86 3.87 24.84
C LEU A 362 -39.07 4.43 26.26
N ALA A 363 -38.65 5.67 26.51
CA ALA A 363 -38.92 6.38 27.76
C ALA A 363 -40.43 6.57 28.03
N ASN A 364 -41.23 6.68 26.97
CA ASN A 364 -42.69 6.76 27.04
C ASN A 364 -43.39 5.39 26.97
N GLY A 365 -42.63 4.27 27.03
CA GLY A 365 -43.16 2.92 26.92
C GLY A 365 -43.65 2.54 25.52
N GLN A 366 -43.25 3.27 24.48
CA GLN A 366 -43.64 3.07 23.09
C GLN A 366 -42.46 2.62 22.23
N GLN A 367 -42.74 1.92 21.13
CA GLN A 367 -41.75 1.61 20.12
C GLN A 367 -41.84 2.62 18.97
N TRP A 368 -40.74 3.27 18.63
CA TRP A 368 -40.69 4.13 17.44
C TRP A 368 -40.37 3.28 16.20
N LEU A 369 -41.19 3.43 15.16
CA LEU A 369 -40.95 2.90 13.82
C LEU A 369 -41.11 4.04 12.80
N PRO A 370 -40.24 4.11 11.78
CA PRO A 370 -40.40 5.10 10.72
C PRO A 370 -41.71 4.83 9.96
N GLN A 371 -42.50 5.89 9.73
CA GLN A 371 -43.71 5.78 8.92
C GLN A 371 -43.32 5.50 7.47
N LYS A 372 -43.86 4.41 6.90
CA LYS A 372 -43.67 4.11 5.48
C LYS A 372 -44.55 5.09 4.68
N PRO A 373 -43.99 5.94 3.80
CA PRO A 373 -44.81 6.77 2.94
C PRO A 373 -45.63 5.87 2.01
N ASP A 374 -46.95 6.10 1.94
CA ASP A 374 -47.93 5.22 1.28
C ASP A 374 -47.72 5.03 -0.24
N ASN A 375 -46.81 5.79 -0.86
CA ASN A 375 -46.75 5.94 -2.31
C ASN A 375 -45.32 5.98 -2.90
N GLN A 376 -44.40 5.16 -2.40
CA GLN A 376 -43.06 5.04 -2.99
C GLN A 376 -42.93 3.86 -3.96
N SER A 377 -42.37 4.16 -5.15
CA SER A 377 -41.89 3.17 -6.10
C SER A 377 -40.87 2.24 -5.45
N LYS A 378 -40.84 0.96 -5.86
CA LYS A 378 -39.84 -0.01 -5.40
C LYS A 378 -38.42 0.56 -5.54
N PRO A 379 -37.54 0.41 -4.54
CA PRO A 379 -36.21 1.02 -4.54
C PRO A 379 -35.30 0.35 -5.58
N GLN A 380 -35.26 0.91 -6.79
CA GLN A 380 -34.47 0.38 -7.91
C GLN A 380 -32.97 0.36 -7.62
N HIS A 381 -32.46 1.33 -6.85
CA HIS A 381 -31.06 1.36 -6.46
C HIS A 381 -30.71 0.25 -5.46
N ALA A 382 -31.58 -0.01 -4.47
CA ALA A 382 -31.37 -1.11 -3.53
C ALA A 382 -31.37 -2.47 -4.23
N ARG A 383 -32.18 -2.64 -5.30
CA ARG A 383 -32.12 -3.82 -6.16
C ARG A 383 -30.73 -4.03 -6.74
N ARG A 384 -30.18 -3.00 -7.40
CA ARG A 384 -28.86 -3.07 -8.01
C ARG A 384 -27.78 -3.40 -6.98
N LEU A 385 -27.79 -2.73 -5.83
CA LEU A 385 -26.83 -3.01 -4.76
C LEU A 385 -26.92 -4.46 -4.26
N LEU A 386 -28.12 -5.00 -4.07
CA LEU A 386 -28.29 -6.40 -3.70
C LEU A 386 -27.84 -7.38 -4.80
N ASP A 387 -28.02 -7.02 -6.07
CA ASP A 387 -27.49 -7.81 -7.19
C ASP A 387 -25.95 -7.78 -7.21
N ASP A 388 -25.34 -6.61 -6.99
CA ASP A 388 -23.88 -6.44 -6.90
C ASP A 388 -23.31 -7.22 -5.69
N PHE A 389 -23.94 -7.12 -4.51
CA PHE A 389 -23.53 -7.88 -3.31
C PHE A 389 -23.71 -9.40 -3.49
N ASP A 390 -24.80 -9.85 -4.11
CA ASP A 390 -24.99 -11.27 -4.42
C ASP A 390 -23.89 -11.76 -5.37
N HIS A 391 -23.52 -10.96 -6.38
CA HIS A 391 -22.44 -11.31 -7.31
C HIS A 391 -21.07 -11.39 -6.62
N GLU A 392 -20.72 -10.39 -5.81
CA GLU A 392 -19.47 -10.40 -5.04
C GLU A 392 -19.41 -11.59 -4.07
N ASN A 393 -20.53 -11.91 -3.41
CA ASN A 393 -20.62 -13.07 -2.51
C ASN A 393 -20.52 -14.40 -3.29
N GLU A 394 -21.08 -14.48 -4.50
CA GLU A 394 -20.94 -15.64 -5.39
C GLU A 394 -19.48 -15.83 -5.84
N VAL A 395 -18.76 -14.75 -6.19
CA VAL A 395 -17.34 -14.78 -6.54
C VAL A 395 -16.49 -15.21 -5.35
N ALA A 396 -16.67 -14.59 -4.18
CA ALA A 396 -15.94 -14.95 -2.97
C ALA A 396 -16.16 -16.42 -2.58
N ARG A 397 -17.38 -16.94 -2.74
CA ARG A 397 -17.68 -18.36 -2.52
C ARG A 397 -16.94 -19.26 -3.51
N ALA A 398 -16.92 -18.92 -4.80
CA ALA A 398 -16.22 -19.71 -5.81
C ALA A 398 -14.70 -19.78 -5.51
N GLU A 399 -14.12 -18.67 -5.03
CA GLU A 399 -12.74 -18.64 -4.55
C GLU A 399 -12.54 -19.52 -3.30
N MET A 400 -13.44 -19.45 -2.32
CA MET A 400 -13.39 -20.30 -1.12
C MET A 400 -13.55 -21.79 -1.43
N ASP A 401 -14.43 -22.15 -2.36
CA ASP A 401 -14.63 -23.54 -2.79
C ASP A 401 -13.37 -24.08 -3.49
N MET A 402 -12.72 -23.26 -4.33
CA MET A 402 -11.44 -23.59 -4.94
C MET A 402 -10.34 -23.80 -3.89
N LEU A 403 -10.22 -22.89 -2.91
CA LEU A 403 -9.24 -23.01 -1.82
C LEU A 403 -9.51 -24.23 -0.94
N SER A 404 -10.78 -24.51 -0.63
CA SER A 404 -11.16 -25.70 0.13
C SER A 404 -10.85 -26.98 -0.63
N GLN A 405 -11.01 -26.99 -1.96
CA GLN A 405 -10.67 -28.15 -2.79
C GLN A 405 -9.15 -28.35 -2.86
N GLN A 406 -8.38 -27.28 -3.04
CA GLN A 406 -6.91 -27.32 -2.99
C GLN A 406 -6.39 -27.82 -1.63
N ALA A 407 -6.97 -27.36 -0.53
CA ALA A 407 -6.64 -27.83 0.81
C ALA A 407 -6.99 -29.31 1.01
N ALA A 408 -8.14 -29.76 0.49
CA ALA A 408 -8.55 -31.17 0.55
C ALA A 408 -7.65 -32.08 -0.31
N ASP A 409 -7.20 -31.62 -1.48
CA ASP A 409 -6.28 -32.34 -2.35
C ASP A 409 -4.86 -32.39 -1.74
N ALA A 410 -4.41 -31.32 -1.07
CA ALA A 410 -3.16 -31.30 -0.31
C ALA A 410 -3.15 -32.30 0.86
N LEU A 411 -4.30 -32.56 1.50
CA LEU A 411 -4.44 -33.60 2.53
C LEU A 411 -4.34 -35.03 1.97
N ARG A 412 -4.56 -35.23 0.66
CA ARG A 412 -4.52 -36.55 0.00
C ARG A 412 -3.13 -36.92 -0.51
N ASP A 413 -2.21 -35.96 -0.59
CA ASP A 413 -0.84 -36.20 -1.04
C ASP A 413 0.10 -36.42 0.18
N PRO A 414 0.66 -37.64 0.37
CA PRO A 414 1.50 -37.98 1.51
C PRO A 414 2.89 -37.31 1.50
N GLY A 415 3.21 -36.46 0.51
CA GLY A 415 4.51 -35.81 0.35
C GLY A 415 4.60 -34.34 0.79
N LEU A 416 3.52 -33.69 1.22
CA LEU A 416 3.52 -32.25 1.50
C LEU A 416 3.85 -31.92 2.96
N GLY A 417 5.07 -31.42 3.19
CA GLY A 417 5.36 -30.61 4.38
C GLY A 417 4.63 -29.27 4.27
N ALA A 418 3.59 -29.04 5.08
CA ALA A 418 2.95 -27.74 5.15
C ALA A 418 3.79 -26.79 5.98
N ILE A 419 3.74 -25.52 5.57
CA ILE A 419 4.37 -24.39 6.23
C ILE A 419 3.22 -23.53 6.72
N ASP A 420 3.24 -23.17 8.02
CA ASP A 420 2.22 -22.29 8.60
C ASP A 420 2.36 -20.92 7.93
N MET A 421 1.31 -20.50 7.22
CA MET A 421 1.33 -19.27 6.42
C MET A 421 1.41 -18.00 7.27
N THR A 422 1.14 -18.08 8.57
CA THR A 422 1.24 -16.94 9.50
C THR A 422 2.60 -16.85 10.18
N THR A 423 3.25 -17.99 10.46
CA THR A 423 4.50 -18.03 11.23
C THR A 423 5.74 -18.41 10.41
N GLY A 424 5.57 -18.90 9.19
CA GLY A 424 6.66 -19.29 8.28
C GLY A 424 7.51 -20.45 8.77
N ARG A 425 7.06 -21.18 9.80
CA ARG A 425 7.72 -22.40 10.30
C ARG A 425 7.19 -23.62 9.55
N VAL A 426 8.06 -24.63 9.39
CA VAL A 426 7.60 -25.97 9.00
C VAL A 426 6.62 -26.42 10.08
N VAL A 427 5.37 -26.67 9.69
CA VAL A 427 4.37 -27.17 10.63
C VAL A 427 4.85 -28.55 11.04
N GLU A 428 5.02 -28.76 12.36
CA GLU A 428 5.39 -30.08 12.88
C GLU A 428 4.36 -31.16 12.48
N ASP A 429 3.10 -30.74 12.26
CA ASP A 429 2.02 -31.54 11.66
C ASP A 429 1.25 -30.76 10.56
N PRO A 430 1.70 -30.86 9.30
CA PRO A 430 1.06 -30.25 8.13
C PRO A 430 -0.44 -30.49 8.01
N HIS A 431 -0.87 -31.70 8.37
CA HIS A 431 -2.24 -32.13 8.22
C HIS A 431 -3.14 -31.47 9.27
N ALA A 432 -2.62 -31.19 10.46
CA ALA A 432 -3.36 -30.48 11.50
C ALA A 432 -3.63 -29.01 11.12
N GLN A 433 -2.66 -28.30 10.54
CA GLN A 433 -2.85 -26.92 10.11
C GLN A 433 -3.78 -26.83 8.89
N ILE A 434 -3.61 -27.68 7.88
CA ILE A 434 -4.53 -27.71 6.73
C ILE A 434 -5.96 -28.05 7.18
N LYS A 435 -6.12 -28.92 8.19
CA LYS A 435 -7.43 -29.21 8.79
C LYS A 435 -8.02 -28.00 9.50
N LYS A 436 -7.22 -27.22 10.22
CA LYS A 436 -7.64 -25.97 10.87
C LYS A 436 -8.05 -24.91 9.83
N ASP A 437 -7.26 -24.72 8.79
CA ASP A 437 -7.55 -23.79 7.69
C ASP A 437 -8.84 -24.21 6.97
N LEU A 438 -9.08 -25.52 6.80
CA LEU A 438 -10.31 -26.05 6.23
C LEU A 438 -11.53 -25.87 7.16
N GLU A 439 -11.34 -25.90 8.49
CA GLU A 439 -12.39 -25.56 9.46
C GLU A 439 -12.72 -24.06 9.42
N GLU A 440 -11.72 -23.19 9.26
CA GLU A 440 -11.91 -21.75 9.11
C GLU A 440 -12.59 -21.41 7.78
N LEU A 441 -12.16 -22.00 6.66
CA LEU A 441 -12.83 -21.86 5.37
C LEU A 441 -14.29 -22.30 5.44
N LYS A 442 -14.60 -23.41 6.13
CA LYS A 442 -15.99 -23.83 6.36
C LYS A 442 -16.79 -22.84 7.21
N ARG A 443 -16.15 -22.21 8.20
CA ARG A 443 -16.80 -21.15 9.00
C ARG A 443 -17.14 -19.95 8.12
N VAL A 444 -16.18 -19.46 7.33
CA VAL A 444 -16.40 -18.32 6.44
C VAL A 444 -17.43 -18.65 5.36
N GLN A 445 -17.42 -19.88 4.83
CA GLN A 445 -18.44 -20.36 3.90
C GLN A 445 -19.85 -20.35 4.53
N LYS A 446 -19.96 -20.74 5.81
CA LYS A 446 -21.22 -20.62 6.57
C LYS A 446 -21.64 -19.16 6.75
N GLU A 447 -20.70 -18.26 7.00
CA GLU A 447 -20.98 -16.81 7.09
C GLU A 447 -21.48 -16.26 5.74
N SER A 448 -20.87 -16.67 4.63
CA SER A 448 -21.33 -16.37 3.26
C SER A 448 -22.75 -16.89 2.98
N ASP A 449 -23.09 -18.11 3.43
CA ASP A 449 -24.44 -18.67 3.33
C ASP A 449 -25.46 -17.85 4.14
N MET A 450 -25.10 -17.42 5.36
CA MET A 450 -25.96 -16.55 6.17
C MET A 450 -26.19 -15.19 5.51
N ILE A 451 -25.16 -14.60 4.88
CA ILE A 451 -25.28 -13.35 4.14
C ILE A 451 -26.27 -13.53 2.97
N ARG A 452 -26.18 -14.63 2.24
CA ARG A 452 -27.10 -14.93 1.12
C ARG A 452 -28.54 -15.13 1.58
N GLU A 453 -28.76 -15.84 2.67
CA GLU A 453 -30.09 -15.96 3.27
C GLU A 453 -30.63 -14.59 3.70
N ALA A 454 -29.78 -13.75 4.30
CA ALA A 454 -30.14 -12.38 4.66
C ALA A 454 -30.51 -11.55 3.42
N ILE A 455 -29.73 -11.61 2.33
CA ILE A 455 -30.04 -10.92 1.07
C ILE A 455 -31.38 -11.42 0.50
N THR A 456 -31.60 -12.73 0.49
CA THR A 456 -32.86 -13.34 -0.01
C THR A 456 -34.06 -12.88 0.82
N LYS A 457 -33.91 -12.83 2.14
CA LYS A 457 -34.94 -12.33 3.05
C LYS A 457 -35.21 -10.85 2.83
N LEU A 458 -34.16 -10.03 2.70
CA LEU A 458 -34.25 -8.60 2.42
C LEU A 458 -34.94 -8.33 1.07
N ARG A 459 -34.62 -9.10 0.02
CA ARG A 459 -35.31 -9.04 -1.28
C ARG A 459 -36.81 -9.25 -1.12
N LYS A 460 -37.21 -10.26 -0.35
CA LYS A 460 -38.63 -10.56 -0.08
C LYS A 460 -39.31 -9.44 0.72
N GLU A 461 -38.67 -8.93 1.76
CA GLU A 461 -39.18 -7.85 2.61
C GLU A 461 -39.33 -6.53 1.85
N MET A 462 -38.40 -6.24 0.93
CA MET A 462 -38.44 -5.04 0.09
C MET A 462 -39.32 -5.21 -1.17
N GLY A 463 -39.79 -6.42 -1.47
CA GLY A 463 -40.56 -6.73 -2.69
C GLY A 463 -39.76 -6.57 -3.98
N VAL A 464 -38.45 -6.83 -3.92
CA VAL A 464 -37.47 -6.66 -5.00
C VAL A 464 -37.01 -8.04 -5.48
N GLU A 465 -37.45 -8.45 -6.67
CA GLU A 465 -37.10 -9.75 -7.26
C GLU A 465 -35.74 -9.72 -7.99
N LYS A 466 -35.00 -10.84 -7.98
CA LYS A 466 -33.79 -11.01 -8.81
C LYS A 466 -34.20 -10.99 -10.28
N ARG A 467 -33.36 -10.39 -11.13
CA ARG A 467 -33.62 -10.35 -12.58
C ARG A 467 -33.17 -11.69 -13.17
N ASP A 468 -33.97 -12.31 -14.01
CA ASP A 468 -33.66 -13.62 -14.64
C ASP A 468 -32.70 -13.49 -15.85
N ASP A 469 -31.94 -12.39 -15.94
CA ASP A 469 -31.17 -12.01 -17.13
C ASP A 469 -29.76 -12.63 -17.15
#